data_AF-A0A7C5GZU1-F1
#
_entry.id   AF-A0A7C5GZU1-F1
#
_cell.length_a   1.000
_cell.length_b   1.000
_cell.length_c   1.000
_cell.angle_alpha   90.00
_cell.angle_beta   90.00
_cell.angle_gamma   90.00
#
_symmetry.space_group_name_H-M   'P 1'
#
loop_
_entity.id
_entity.type
_entity.pdbx_description
1 polymer ?
#
loop_
_entity_poly.entity_id
_entity_poly.type
_entity_poly.pdbx_seq_one_letter_code
_entity_poly.pdbx_strand_id
1 'polypeptide(L)'
;MKRLLKTSSTVLLVVITIMMALSGCERKPEDMVYVPEGEFTMGSNLGEEDEKPERKLYLKGCYIDKHEVTNAEYRKFVKETG
;
A
#
# COMPACT_ATOMS: atom_id res chain seq x y z
N MET A 1 16.43 21.71 -41.75
CA MET A 1 16.03 22.30 -40.45
C MET A 1 14.83 21.61 -39.78
N LYS A 2 13.76 21.24 -40.49
CA LYS A 2 12.56 20.59 -39.88
C LYS A 2 12.77 19.19 -39.28
N ARG A 3 13.76 18.43 -39.77
CA ARG A 3 14.11 17.09 -39.26
C ARG A 3 14.70 17.14 -37.84
N LEU A 4 15.52 18.14 -37.54
CA LEU A 4 16.19 18.33 -36.26
C LEU A 4 15.21 18.70 -35.13
N LEU A 5 14.19 19.50 -35.45
CA LEU A 5 13.13 19.89 -34.51
C LEU A 5 12.20 18.71 -34.19
N LYS A 6 11.94 17.85 -35.19
CA LYS A 6 11.08 16.66 -35.04
C LYS A 6 11.75 15.58 -34.19
N THR A 7 13.05 15.34 -34.38
CA THR A 7 13.83 14.37 -33.57
C THR A 7 13.98 14.82 -32.11
N SER A 8 14.18 16.12 -31.85
CA SER A 8 14.23 16.65 -30.48
C SER A 8 12.90 16.48 -29.74
N SER A 9 11.77 16.76 -30.41
CA SER A 9 10.44 16.58 -29.83
C SER A 9 10.09 15.11 -29.57
N THR A 10 10.49 14.19 -30.44
CA THR A 10 10.26 12.75 -30.19
C THR A 10 11.11 12.23 -29.05
N VAL A 11 12.37 12.64 -28.94
CA VAL A 11 13.25 12.29 -27.82
C VAL A 11 12.68 12.83 -26.51
N LEU A 12 12.21 14.08 -26.48
CA LEU A 12 11.60 14.68 -25.29
C LEU A 12 10.31 13.94 -24.88
N LEU A 13 9.44 13.59 -25.83
CA LEU A 13 8.23 12.80 -25.57
C LEU A 13 8.56 11.40 -25.02
N VAL A 14 9.59 10.74 -25.54
CA VAL A 14 10.05 9.42 -25.05
C VAL A 14 10.65 9.51 -23.65
N VAL A 15 11.41 10.56 -23.35
CA VAL A 15 11.98 10.77 -22.00
C VAL A 15 10.88 11.04 -20.97
N ILE A 16 9.84 11.82 -21.34
CA ILE A 16 8.70 12.12 -20.46
C ILE A 16 7.88 10.85 -20.19
N THR A 17 7.65 9.98 -21.19
CA THR A 17 6.92 8.73 -20.97
C THR A 17 7.71 7.73 -20.12
N ILE A 18 9.03 7.66 -20.27
CA ILE A 18 9.90 6.85 -19.40
C ILE A 18 9.88 7.39 -17.96
N MET A 19 9.98 8.71 -17.77
CA MET A 19 9.88 9.34 -16.45
C MET A 19 8.54 9.07 -15.76
N MET A 20 7.43 9.17 -16.51
CA MET A 20 6.09 8.82 -16.01
C MET A 20 5.96 7.34 -15.64
N ALA A 21 6.61 6.43 -16.38
CA ALA A 21 6.60 5.00 -16.10
C ALA A 21 7.44 4.63 -14.86
N LEU A 22 8.49 5.40 -14.55
CA LEU A 22 9.38 5.15 -13.41
C LEU A 22 8.84 5.67 -12.07
N SER A 23 7.87 6.58 -12.08
CA SER A 23 7.25 7.12 -10.87
C SER A 23 6.14 6.24 -10.25
N GLY A 24 5.82 5.09 -10.86
CA GLY A 24 4.68 4.25 -10.46
C GLY A 24 4.97 3.16 -9.42
N CYS A 25 6.17 3.09 -8.85
CA CYS A 25 6.49 2.06 -7.85
C CYS A 25 6.39 2.64 -6.43
N GLU A 26 5.18 2.56 -5.85
CA GLU A 26 4.96 2.76 -4.42
C GLU A 26 5.84 1.74 -3.68
N ARG A 27 6.78 2.22 -2.86
CA ARG A 27 7.65 1.32 -2.08
C ARG A 27 6.79 0.64 -1.03
N LYS A 28 6.92 -0.69 -0.91
CA LYS A 28 6.29 -1.43 0.18
C LYS A 28 6.65 -0.76 1.52
N PRO A 29 5.67 -0.58 2.43
CA PRO A 29 6.00 -0.16 3.78
C PRO A 29 7.01 -1.12 4.42
N GLU A 30 7.96 -0.58 5.18
CA GLU A 30 8.93 -1.37 5.91
C GLU A 30 8.22 -2.20 6.99
N ASP A 31 8.66 -3.45 7.20
CA ASP A 31 8.15 -4.39 8.21
C ASP A 31 6.64 -4.68 8.24
N MET A 32 5.91 -4.32 7.18
CA MET A 32 4.52 -4.73 6.97
C MET A 32 4.40 -5.92 6.02
N VAL A 33 3.36 -6.72 6.22
CA VAL A 33 2.96 -7.83 5.35
C VAL A 33 1.77 -7.44 4.48
N TYR A 34 1.78 -7.82 3.21
CA TYR A 34 0.63 -7.65 2.33
C TYR A 34 -0.35 -8.80 2.53
N VAL A 35 -1.57 -8.49 2.96
CA VAL A 35 -2.70 -9.42 3.01
C VAL A 35 -3.51 -9.23 1.71
N PRO A 36 -3.61 -10.25 0.85
CA PRO A 36 -4.31 -10.13 -0.43
C PRO A 36 -5.82 -9.93 -0.22
N GLU A 37 -6.48 -9.34 -1.23
CA GLU A 37 -7.95 -9.26 -1.23
C GLU A 37 -8.58 -10.64 -1.30
N GLY A 38 -9.77 -10.77 -0.70
CA GLY A 38 -10.48 -12.04 -0.71
C GLY A 38 -11.68 -12.06 0.23
N GLU A 39 -12.39 -13.19 0.17
CA GLU A 39 -13.49 -13.50 1.07
C GLU A 39 -13.01 -14.31 2.27
N PHE A 40 -13.56 -14.04 3.45
CA PHE A 40 -13.34 -14.84 4.64
C PHE A 40 -14.57 -14.83 5.56
N THR A 41 -14.63 -15.75 6.51
CA THR A 41 -15.65 -15.75 7.56
C THR A 41 -15.12 -14.98 8.76
N MET A 42 -15.80 -13.91 9.16
CA MET A 42 -15.53 -13.16 10.39
C MET A 42 -16.54 -13.52 11.48
N GLY A 43 -16.11 -13.54 12.73
CA GLY A 43 -16.92 -13.91 13.89
C GLY A 43 -16.91 -15.41 14.17
N SER A 44 -17.62 -15.82 15.21
CA SER A 44 -17.73 -17.23 15.65
C SER A 44 -19.13 -17.50 16.19
N ASN A 45 -19.82 -18.53 15.68
CA ASN A 45 -21.11 -18.95 16.24
C ASN A 45 -20.96 -19.75 17.54
N LEU A 46 -19.75 -20.23 17.84
CA LEU A 46 -19.41 -20.97 19.05
C LEU A 46 -18.80 -20.09 20.15
N GLY A 47 -18.51 -18.82 19.86
CA GLY A 47 -17.91 -17.86 20.79
C GLY A 47 -18.91 -17.22 21.77
N GLU A 48 -18.43 -16.17 22.45
CA GLU A 48 -19.24 -15.30 23.30
C GLU A 48 -20.29 -14.51 22.49
N GLU A 49 -21.24 -13.86 23.15
CA GLU A 49 -22.32 -13.13 22.45
C GLU A 49 -21.81 -12.01 21.54
N ASP A 50 -20.70 -11.36 21.89
CA ASP A 50 -20.07 -10.28 21.12
C ASP A 50 -19.18 -10.77 19.97
N GLU A 51 -18.90 -12.08 19.88
CA GLU A 51 -18.19 -12.70 18.75
C GLU A 51 -19.13 -13.15 17.61
N LYS A 52 -20.44 -13.20 17.87
CA LYS A 52 -21.47 -13.69 16.94
C LYS A 52 -22.03 -12.59 16.04
N PRO A 53 -22.60 -12.94 14.87
CA PRO A 53 -22.57 -14.24 14.22
C PRO A 53 -21.36 -14.39 13.27
N GLU A 54 -21.12 -15.62 12.82
CA GLU A 54 -20.28 -15.83 11.63
C GLU A 54 -20.91 -15.20 10.39
N ARG A 55 -20.11 -14.44 9.64
CA ARG A 55 -20.53 -13.82 8.38
C ARG A 55 -19.42 -13.80 7.35
N LYS A 56 -19.78 -14.00 6.08
CA LYS A 56 -18.86 -13.89 4.94
C LYS A 56 -18.64 -12.42 4.59
N LEU A 57 -17.38 -12.01 4.51
CA LEU A 57 -16.98 -10.65 4.15
C LEU A 57 -15.90 -10.70 3.09
N TYR A 58 -15.98 -9.77 2.15
CA TYR A 58 -14.92 -9.48 1.20
C TYR A 58 -14.16 -8.23 1.65
N LEU A 59 -12.82 -8.31 1.70
CA LEU A 59 -11.96 -7.15 1.95
C LEU A 59 -11.00 -6.92 0.79
N LYS A 60 -10.69 -5.66 0.56
CA LYS A 60 -9.58 -5.25 -0.30
C LYS A 60 -8.25 -5.54 0.38
N GLY A 61 -7.24 -5.85 -0.43
CA GLY A 61 -5.92 -6.18 0.06
C GLY A 61 -5.27 -4.96 0.70
N CYS A 62 -4.58 -5.17 1.80
CA CYS A 62 -3.95 -4.12 2.59
C CYS A 62 -2.61 -4.58 3.15
N TYR A 63 -1.82 -3.61 3.63
CA TYR A 63 -0.65 -3.90 4.44
C TYR A 63 -1.03 -3.88 5.91
N ILE A 64 -0.54 -4.86 6.68
CA ILE A 64 -0.69 -4.94 8.13
C ILE A 64 0.71 -5.06 8.75
N ASP A 65 0.96 -4.38 9.87
CA ASP A 65 2.22 -4.50 10.60
C ASP A 65 2.44 -5.96 11.02
N LYS A 66 3.67 -6.45 10.82
CA LYS A 66 4.02 -7.82 11.24
C LYS A 66 4.09 -7.95 12.77
N HIS A 67 4.36 -6.84 13.45
CA HIS A 67 4.52 -6.76 14.89
C HIS A 67 3.69 -5.59 15.44
N GLU A 68 3.26 -5.71 16.69
CA GLU A 68 2.63 -4.59 17.38
C GLU A 68 3.61 -3.41 17.50
N VAL A 69 3.06 -2.19 17.48
CA VAL A 69 3.85 -0.98 17.70
C VAL A 69 4.51 -1.06 19.08
N THR A 70 5.83 -0.99 19.09
CA THR A 70 6.62 -1.05 20.31
C THR A 70 6.59 0.27 21.06
N ASN A 71 6.84 0.21 22.37
CA ASN A 71 7.05 1.40 23.19
C ASN A 71 8.16 2.31 22.65
N ALA A 72 9.18 1.76 21.99
CA ALA A 72 10.27 2.54 21.41
C ALA A 72 9.81 3.34 20.17
N GLU A 73 9.05 2.70 19.29
CA GLU A 73 8.48 3.34 18.10
C GLU A 73 7.46 4.42 18.50
N TYR A 74 6.57 4.12 19.45
CA TYR A 74 5.62 5.09 19.93
C TYR A 74 6.31 6.30 20.59
N ARG A 75 7.35 6.09 21.41
CA ARG A 75 8.16 7.20 21.96
C ARG A 75 8.82 8.05 20.87
N LYS A 76 9.28 7.43 19.79
CA LYS A 76 9.85 8.15 18.64
C LYS A 76 8.79 9.03 17.99
N PHE A 77 7.60 8.48 17.73
CA PHE A 77 6.46 9.24 17.22
C PHE A 77 6.13 10.44 18.10
N VAL A 78 5.92 10.24 19.41
CA VAL A 78 5.63 11.32 20.36
C VAL A 78 6.74 12.40 20.38
N LYS A 79 8.01 12.00 20.27
CA LYS A 79 9.12 12.97 20.19
C LYS A 79 9.04 13.83 18.92
N GLU A 80 8.55 13.27 17.82
CA GLU A 80 8.44 13.93 16.53
C GLU A 80 7.15 14.77 16.40
N THR A 81 6.06 14.38 17.07
CA THR A 81 4.73 14.99 16.88
C THR A 81 4.14 15.68 18.10
N GLY A 82 4.66 15.43 19.31
CA GLY A 82 4.12 15.94 20.59
C GLY A 82 2.96 15.12 21.11
#